data_AF-A0A539DMD0-F1
#
_entry.id   AF-A0A539DMD0-F1
#
_cell.length_a   1.000
_cell.length_b   1.000
_cell.length_c   1.000
_cell.angle_alpha   90.00
_cell.angle_beta   90.00
_cell.angle_gamma   90.00
#
_symmetry.space_group_name_H-M   'P 1'
#
loop_
_entity.id
_entity.type
_entity.pdbx_description
1 polymer ?
#
loop_
_entity_poly.entity_id
_entity_poly.type
_entity_poly.pdbx_seq_one_letter_code
_entity_poly.pdbx_strand_id
1 'polypeptide(L)'
;ADPFEGITHDMPDEEVAELLGSEHADIVVCGSTHVPFRRALEGVEIVNVGSVGAAPEGAFAHFSVLFPKVNGADIEQTWVEYAPQP
;
A
#
# COMPACT_ATOMS: atom_id res chain seq x y z
N ALA A 1 -17.65 1.59 -6.88
CA ALA A 1 -16.99 0.60 -6.01
C ALA A 1 -17.36 0.84 -4.53
N ASP A 2 -17.18 -0.16 -3.67
CA ASP A 2 -17.31 -0.02 -2.20
C ASP A 2 -16.08 0.71 -1.66
N PRO A 3 -16.21 1.88 -1.01
CA PRO A 3 -15.05 2.62 -0.48
C PRO A 3 -14.31 1.89 0.66
N PHE A 4 -14.87 0.80 1.21
CA PHE A 4 -14.23 -0.02 2.22
C PHE A 4 -13.48 -1.23 1.66
N GLU A 5 -13.59 -1.47 0.36
CA GLU A 5 -12.86 -2.53 -0.33
C GLU A 5 -11.36 -2.21 -0.37
N GLY A 6 -10.54 -3.16 0.07
CA GLY A 6 -9.09 -3.02 0.04
C GLY A 6 -8.55 -3.32 -1.35
N ILE A 7 -7.72 -2.42 -1.89
CA ILE A 7 -6.95 -2.69 -3.10
C ILE A 7 -5.93 -3.80 -2.78
N THR A 8 -5.91 -4.88 -3.57
CA THR A 8 -4.94 -5.99 -3.43
C THR A 8 -3.92 -5.99 -4.57
N HIS A 9 -2.81 -6.70 -4.36
CA HIS A 9 -1.72 -6.84 -5.33
C HIS A 9 -2.11 -7.58 -6.62
N ASP A 10 -3.12 -8.45 -6.55
CA ASP A 10 -3.60 -9.34 -7.61
C ASP A 10 -4.92 -8.88 -8.24
N MET A 11 -5.48 -7.77 -7.75
CA MET A 11 -6.67 -7.14 -8.31
C MET A 11 -6.44 -6.68 -9.76
N PRO A 12 -7.37 -6.94 -10.69
CA PRO A 12 -7.28 -6.45 -12.07
C PRO A 12 -7.24 -4.92 -12.15
N ASP A 13 -6.51 -4.39 -13.13
CA ASP A 13 -6.32 -2.95 -13.35
C ASP A 13 -7.63 -2.17 -13.47
N GLU A 14 -8.64 -2.73 -14.15
CA GLU A 14 -9.96 -2.10 -14.32
C GLU A 14 -10.67 -1.91 -12.97
N GLU A 15 -10.61 -2.90 -12.08
CA GLU A 15 -11.20 -2.85 -10.75
C GLU A 15 -10.45 -1.87 -9.83
N VAL A 16 -9.11 -1.86 -9.92
CA VAL A 16 -8.30 -0.85 -9.22
C VAL A 16 -8.63 0.56 -9.71
N ALA A 17 -8.80 0.76 -11.02
CA ALA A 17 -9.19 2.06 -11.59
C ALA A 17 -10.59 2.49 -11.11
N GLU A 18 -11.55 1.58 -11.01
CA GLU A 18 -12.87 1.87 -10.44
C GLU A 18 -12.81 2.26 -8.95
N LEU A 19 -11.92 1.63 -8.17
CA LEU A 19 -11.70 1.96 -6.76
C LEU A 19 -10.99 3.31 -6.58
N LEU A 20 -10.04 3.64 -7.46
CA LEU A 20 -9.41 4.97 -7.50
C LEU A 20 -10.39 6.05 -7.97
N GLY A 21 -11.38 5.69 -8.80
CA GLY A 21 -12.37 6.61 -9.32
C GLY A 21 -11.73 7.77 -10.11
N SER A 22 -12.18 8.99 -9.87
CA SER A 22 -11.63 10.19 -10.52
C SER A 22 -10.56 10.89 -9.68
N GLU A 23 -9.87 10.17 -8.79
CA GLU A 23 -8.77 10.71 -7.98
C GLU A 23 -7.63 11.23 -8.86
N HIS A 24 -7.02 12.37 -8.47
CA HIS A 24 -5.93 13.03 -9.19
C HIS A 24 -4.59 12.93 -8.45
N ALA A 25 -4.43 11.94 -7.56
CA ALA A 25 -3.22 11.78 -6.77
C ALA A 25 -2.08 11.18 -7.62
N ASP A 26 -0.86 11.71 -7.47
CA ASP A 26 0.34 11.06 -8.04
C ASP A 26 0.70 9.77 -7.28
N ILE A 27 0.36 9.72 -5.98
CA ILE A 27 0.65 8.60 -5.08
C ILE A 27 -0.56 8.36 -4.18
N VAL A 28 -1.03 7.12 -4.12
CA VAL A 28 -2.09 6.66 -3.21
C VAL A 28 -1.48 5.73 -2.18
N VAL A 29 -1.54 6.13 -0.90
CA VAL A 29 -1.08 5.30 0.22
C VAL A 29 -2.30 4.66 0.88
N CYS A 30 -2.32 3.33 0.95
CA CYS A 30 -3.45 2.57 1.45
C CYS A 30 -3.03 1.48 2.46
N GLY A 31 -4.04 0.82 3.05
CA GLY A 31 -3.90 -0.25 4.02
C GLY A 31 -4.97 -1.32 3.80
N SER A 32 -5.72 -1.69 4.83
CA SER A 32 -6.81 -2.68 4.81
C SER A 32 -6.37 -4.14 4.67
N THR A 33 -5.56 -4.49 3.67
CA THR A 33 -5.20 -5.89 3.37
C THR A 33 -4.13 -6.47 4.30
N HIS A 34 -3.40 -5.62 5.02
CA HIS A 34 -2.23 -5.95 5.84
C HIS A 34 -1.02 -6.51 5.04
N VAL A 35 -1.12 -6.60 3.72
CA VAL A 35 -0.06 -7.13 2.84
C VAL A 35 0.57 -5.96 2.09
N PRO A 36 1.87 -5.70 2.27
CA PRO A 36 2.54 -4.62 1.56
C PRO A 36 2.61 -4.93 0.07
N PHE A 37 2.31 -3.94 -0.76
CA PHE A 37 2.60 -4.00 -2.19
C PHE A 37 2.83 -2.60 -2.74
N ARG A 38 3.39 -2.56 -3.94
CA ARG A 38 3.50 -1.36 -4.75
C ARG A 38 3.22 -1.70 -6.19
N ARG A 39 2.38 -0.89 -6.83
CA ARG A 39 2.08 -0.99 -8.27
C ARG A 39 1.80 0.39 -8.86
N ALA A 40 2.03 0.52 -10.15
CA ALA A 40 1.66 1.71 -10.91
C ALA A 40 0.44 1.42 -11.77
N LEU A 41 -0.50 2.35 -11.82
CA LEU A 41 -1.66 2.30 -12.72
C LEU A 41 -2.02 3.71 -13.17
N GLU A 42 -2.16 3.92 -14.47
CA GLU A 42 -2.56 5.21 -15.07
C GLU A 42 -1.75 6.44 -14.59
N GLY A 43 -0.47 6.24 -14.24
CA GLY A 43 0.40 7.30 -13.73
C GLY A 43 0.32 7.54 -12.22
N VAL A 44 -0.52 6.78 -11.51
CA VAL A 44 -0.64 6.78 -10.05
C VAL A 44 0.21 5.66 -9.46
N GLU A 45 1.06 5.98 -8.48
CA GLU A 45 1.76 4.98 -7.67
C GLU A 45 0.91 4.58 -6.46
N ILE A 46 0.48 3.32 -6.42
CA ILE A 46 -0.35 2.78 -5.34
C ILE A 46 0.54 1.99 -4.39
N VAL A 47 0.51 2.35 -3.11
CA VAL A 47 1.38 1.78 -2.06
C VAL A 47 0.54 1.32 -0.89
N ASN A 48 0.42 0.00 -0.72
CA ASN A 48 -0.11 -0.56 0.52
C ASN A 48 1.03 -0.71 1.52
N VAL A 49 0.91 -0.09 2.70
CA VAL A 49 1.98 -0.08 3.71
C VAL A 49 2.10 -1.39 4.48
N GLY A 50 1.17 -2.32 4.28
CA GLY A 50 1.09 -3.56 5.05
C GLY A 50 0.56 -3.32 6.46
N SER A 51 1.04 -4.11 7.42
CA SER A 51 0.64 -4.00 8.82
C SER A 51 1.84 -4.05 9.77
N VAL A 52 1.83 -3.16 10.76
CA VAL A 52 2.84 -3.11 11.82
C VAL A 52 2.59 -4.20 12.86
N GLY A 53 1.33 -4.47 13.22
CA GLY A 53 0.99 -5.34 14.35
C GLY A 53 0.24 -6.62 13.99
N ALA A 54 -0.18 -6.76 12.73
CA ALA A 54 -1.03 -7.86 12.27
C ALA A 54 -0.66 -8.30 10.85
N ALA A 55 0.64 -8.33 10.54
CA ALA A 55 1.12 -8.89 9.29
C ALA A 55 0.77 -10.40 9.22
N PRO A 56 0.31 -10.91 8.07
CA PRO A 56 -0.08 -12.33 7.94
C PRO A 56 1.05 -13.30 8.24
N GLU A 57 2.30 -12.89 7.98
CA GLU A 57 3.51 -13.68 8.21
C GLU A 57 3.83 -13.84 9.71
N GLY A 58 3.29 -12.95 10.56
CA GLY A 58 3.57 -12.89 11.99
C GLY A 58 4.99 -12.40 12.31
N ALA A 59 5.18 -11.76 13.47
CA ALA A 59 6.48 -11.26 13.94
C ALA A 59 7.23 -10.29 12.99
N PHE A 60 6.59 -9.78 11.94
CA PHE A 60 7.10 -8.75 11.04
C PHE A 60 6.20 -7.52 11.07
N ALA A 61 6.82 -6.36 11.27
CA ALA A 61 6.16 -5.07 11.22
C ALA A 61 6.52 -4.39 9.89
N HIS A 62 5.56 -4.33 8.96
CA HIS A 62 5.74 -3.65 7.68
C HIS A 62 5.45 -2.16 7.80
N PHE A 63 6.26 -1.37 7.09
CA PHE A 63 6.07 0.07 6.97
C PHE A 63 6.70 0.59 5.67
N SER A 64 6.31 1.80 5.30
CA SER A 64 6.87 2.52 4.15
C SER A 64 7.46 3.85 4.60
N VAL A 65 8.62 4.19 4.07
CA VAL A 65 9.20 5.54 4.18
C VAL A 65 9.10 6.22 2.82
N LEU A 66 8.39 7.34 2.77
CA LEU A 66 8.25 8.16 1.57
C LEU A 66 9.14 9.39 1.71
N PHE A 67 10.05 9.57 0.75
CA PHE A 67 10.88 10.76 0.63
C PHE A 67 10.34 11.64 -0.49
N PRO A 68 9.65 12.76 -0.18
CA PRO A 68 9.06 13.62 -1.20
C PRO A 68 10.10 14.20 -2.14
N LYS A 69 9.76 14.27 -3.43
CA LYS A 69 10.56 14.90 -4.48
C LYS A 69 9.73 15.93 -5.23
N VAL A 70 10.40 16.76 -6.04
CA VAL A 70 9.72 17.70 -6.94
C VAL A 70 8.79 16.97 -7.92
N ASN A 71 9.18 15.78 -8.37
CA ASN A 71 8.36 14.92 -9.23
C ASN A 71 8.24 13.52 -8.58
N GLY A 72 7.20 13.30 -7.79
CA GLY A 72 6.91 12.03 -7.11
C GLY A 72 7.60 11.87 -5.75
N ALA A 73 7.95 10.64 -5.39
CA ALA A 73 8.66 10.31 -4.15
C ALA A 73 9.59 9.10 -4.34
N ASP A 74 10.68 9.04 -3.58
CA ASP A 74 11.31 7.73 -3.33
C ASP A 74 10.49 7.01 -2.28
N ILE A 75 10.16 5.76 -2.53
CA ILE A 75 9.30 4.95 -1.67
C ILE A 75 10.09 3.70 -1.30
N GLU A 76 10.48 3.62 -0.03
CA GLU A 76 11.13 2.46 0.54
C GLU A 76 10.11 1.67 1.37
N GLN A 77 9.74 0.49 0.88
CA GLN A 77 8.94 -0.47 1.65
C GLN A 77 9.87 -1.45 2.33
N THR A 78 9.75 -1.57 3.65
CA THR A 78 10.60 -2.44 4.44
C THR A 78 9.85 -2.98 5.65
N TRP A 79 10.53 -3.80 6.42
CA TRP A 79 9.99 -4.43 7.62
C TRP A 79 11.05 -4.54 8.70
N VAL A 80 10.59 -4.70 9.94
CA VAL A 80 11.42 -5.12 11.06
C VAL A 80 10.83 -6.36 11.70
N GLU A 81 11.69 -7.29 12.09
CA GLU A 81 11.29 -8.43 12.92
C GLU A 81 11.09 -7.96 14.37
N TYR A 82 10.08 -8.50 15.05
CA TYR A 82 9.83 -8.24 16.46
C TYR A 82 9.49 -9.51 17.22
N ALA A 83 9.92 -9.56 18.49
CA ALA A 83 9.49 -10.63 19.40
C ALA A 83 7.98 -10.49 19.67
N PRO A 84 7.19 -11.58 19.56
CA PRO A 84 5.77 -11.54 19.88
C PRO A 84 5.54 -10.91 21.26
N GLN A 85 4.62 -9.95 21.34
CA GLN A 85 4.23 -9.41 22.64
C GLN A 85 3.35 -10.44 23.36
N PRO A 86 3.60 -10.70 24.66
CA PRO A 86 2.84 -11.67 25.45
C PRO A 86 1.36 -11.30 25.64
#